data_AF-A0A952H5C8-F1
#
_entry.id   AF-A0A952H5C8-F1
#
_cell.length_a   1.000
_cell.length_b   1.000
_cell.length_c   1.000
_cell.angle_alpha   90.00
_cell.angle_beta   90.00
_cell.angle_gamma   90.00
#
_symmetry.space_group_name_H-M   'P 1'
#
loop_
_entity.id
_entity.type
_entity.pdbx_description
1 polymer ?
#
loop_
_entity_poly.entity_id
_entity_poly.type
_entity_poly.pdbx_seq_one_letter_code
_entity_poly.pdbx_strand_id
1 'polypeptide(L)'
;MSELERVFRLNPAAELRIESVGEDCPVLIVDRFYEDPEAVRRFALRGSFDSSLAYYPGLHSTIPPQALTPLFEQLGRLLGALGTTGLAPEHFTSDFSIVTTPASEMLANQKHPHIDGLLVAGVIYLNPHLEIGTCLFRHLPTGKAMLRDQAEMDEYGAWLRDHGAATQPDTYAIEQDGIWERLHTMAGCYNRLVMYPGNAFHSIDMRDVQRNHTMETARLTQRLFVKPPVAVEA
;
A
#
# COMPACT_ATOMS: atom_id res chain seq x y z
N MET A 1 6.70 16.34 -22.55
CA MET A 1 6.96 15.82 -21.20
C MET A 1 7.57 16.93 -20.37
N SER A 2 6.84 17.42 -19.36
CA SER A 2 7.28 18.41 -18.38
C SER A 2 8.42 17.86 -17.52
N GLU A 3 9.11 18.74 -16.80
CA GLU A 3 10.16 18.35 -15.85
C GLU A 3 9.61 17.47 -14.73
N LEU A 4 8.38 17.73 -14.28
CA LEU A 4 7.68 16.92 -13.26
C LEU A 4 7.37 15.51 -13.76
N GLU A 5 6.92 15.37 -15.00
CA GLU A 5 6.64 14.04 -15.60
C GLU A 5 7.92 13.21 -15.77
N ARG A 6 9.09 13.84 -15.96
CA ARG A 6 10.38 13.12 -16.04
C ARG A 6 10.77 12.49 -14.71
N VAL A 7 10.40 13.10 -13.57
CA VAL A 7 10.72 12.57 -12.24
C VAL A 7 10.08 11.19 -12.04
N PHE A 8 8.84 11.00 -12.49
CA PHE A 8 8.07 9.77 -12.25
C PHE A 8 8.12 8.78 -13.40
N ARG A 9 9.15 8.84 -14.25
CA ARG A 9 9.29 7.95 -15.41
C ARG A 9 9.59 6.53 -14.98
N LEU A 10 8.85 5.57 -15.54
CA LEU A 10 9.16 4.15 -15.40
C LEU A 10 10.50 3.81 -16.03
N ASN A 11 11.25 2.94 -15.36
CA ASN A 11 12.46 2.40 -15.90
C ASN A 11 12.14 1.46 -17.08
N PRO A 12 12.72 1.65 -18.27
CA PRO A 12 12.55 0.70 -19.38
C PRO A 12 13.15 -0.67 -19.09
N ALA A 13 14.05 -0.77 -18.11
CA ALA A 13 14.59 -2.02 -17.58
C ALA A 13 13.87 -2.49 -16.32
N ALA A 14 12.64 -2.03 -16.03
CA ALA A 14 11.87 -2.56 -14.91
C ALA A 14 11.64 -4.08 -15.07
N GLU A 15 11.77 -4.82 -13.97
CA GLU A 15 11.61 -6.28 -13.97
C GLU A 15 10.30 -6.64 -13.30
N LEU A 16 9.42 -7.31 -14.05
CA LEU A 16 8.08 -7.65 -13.61
C LEU A 16 7.98 -9.13 -13.27
N ARG A 17 7.34 -9.44 -12.14
CA ARG A 17 6.87 -10.80 -11.82
C ARG A 17 5.53 -10.74 -11.11
N ILE A 18 4.79 -11.84 -11.21
CA ILE A 18 3.52 -12.04 -10.52
C ILE A 18 3.66 -13.27 -9.64
N GLU A 19 3.25 -13.12 -8.40
CA GLU A 19 3.23 -14.19 -7.41
C GLU A 19 1.78 -14.40 -6.98
N SER A 20 1.40 -15.66 -6.72
CA SER A 20 0.11 -15.98 -6.10
C SER A 20 0.35 -16.29 -4.63
N VAL A 21 -0.35 -15.61 -3.73
CA VAL A 21 -0.20 -15.72 -2.29
C VAL A 21 -1.51 -16.17 -1.65
N GLY A 22 -1.45 -17.12 -0.71
CA GLY A 22 -2.61 -17.48 0.10
C GLY A 22 -3.80 -17.98 -0.72
N GLU A 23 -4.96 -17.34 -0.59
CA GLU A 23 -6.21 -17.64 -1.31
C GLU A 23 -6.22 -17.10 -2.75
N ASP A 24 -5.20 -17.46 -3.53
CA ASP A 24 -5.01 -16.96 -4.89
C ASP A 24 -5.00 -15.43 -4.98
N CYS A 25 -4.40 -14.77 -3.99
CA CYS A 25 -4.19 -13.33 -4.00
C CYS A 25 -3.05 -12.99 -4.97
N PRO A 26 -3.32 -12.36 -6.13
CA PRO A 26 -2.26 -12.01 -7.07
C PRO A 26 -1.47 -10.82 -6.54
N VAL A 27 -0.15 -10.95 -6.48
CA VAL A 27 0.78 -9.88 -6.13
C VAL A 27 1.64 -9.58 -7.35
N LEU A 28 1.55 -8.36 -7.87
CA LEU A 28 2.43 -7.85 -8.90
C LEU A 28 3.63 -7.18 -8.23
N ILE A 29 4.83 -7.61 -8.58
CA ILE A 29 6.09 -7.02 -8.12
C ILE A 29 6.84 -6.47 -9.31
N VAL A 30 7.24 -5.20 -9.22
CA VAL A 30 8.06 -4.53 -10.23
C VAL A 30 9.32 -3.99 -9.58
N ASP A 31 10.45 -4.62 -9.87
CA ASP A 31 11.77 -4.19 -9.45
C ASP A 31 12.34 -3.12 -10.39
N ARG A 32 13.19 -2.25 -9.85
CA ARG A 32 13.77 -1.09 -10.55
C ARG A 32 12.68 -0.19 -11.15
N PHE A 33 11.60 0.06 -10.42
CA PHE A 33 10.37 0.67 -10.92
C PHE A 33 10.57 2.03 -11.59
N TYR A 34 11.11 3.01 -10.87
CA TYR A 34 11.48 4.31 -11.40
C TYR A 34 12.85 4.24 -12.07
N GLU A 35 13.00 5.03 -13.12
CA GLU A 35 14.29 5.19 -13.78
C GLU A 35 15.29 5.97 -12.90
N ASP A 36 14.82 7.03 -12.22
CA ASP A 36 15.59 7.82 -11.25
C ASP A 36 14.84 7.87 -9.90
N PRO A 37 14.96 6.82 -9.07
CA PRO A 37 14.29 6.79 -7.77
C PRO A 37 14.85 7.81 -6.78
N GLU A 38 16.06 8.34 -7.01
CA GLU A 38 16.64 9.39 -6.18
C GLU A 38 15.96 10.73 -6.45
N ALA A 39 15.66 11.05 -7.71
CA ALA A 39 14.86 12.21 -8.06
C ALA A 39 13.45 12.17 -7.46
N VAL A 40 12.77 11.01 -7.51
CA VAL A 40 11.45 10.81 -6.88
C VAL A 40 11.54 11.03 -5.37
N ARG A 41 12.54 10.44 -4.72
CA ARG A 41 12.78 10.59 -3.28
C ARG A 41 13.07 12.05 -2.89
N ARG A 42 13.94 12.74 -3.64
CA ARG A 42 14.23 14.17 -3.42
C ARG A 42 12.99 15.04 -3.62
N PHE A 43 12.15 14.71 -4.59
CA PHE A 43 10.87 15.39 -4.79
C PHE A 43 9.97 15.21 -3.58
N ALA A 44 9.80 13.97 -3.10
CA ALA A 44 8.99 13.65 -1.93
C ALA A 44 9.43 14.45 -0.69
N LEU A 45 10.73 14.44 -0.36
CA LEU A 45 11.28 15.07 0.83
C LEU A 45 11.25 16.61 0.84
N ARG A 46 11.02 17.23 -0.33
CA ARG A 46 10.78 18.68 -0.44
C ARG A 46 9.31 19.05 -0.25
N GLY A 47 8.41 18.07 -0.26
CA GLY A 47 6.99 18.27 -0.03
C GLY A 47 6.68 18.57 1.44
N SER A 48 5.54 19.22 1.66
CA SER A 48 4.97 19.36 3.01
C SER A 48 4.30 18.05 3.40
N PHE A 49 4.61 17.55 4.60
CA PHE A 49 3.98 16.37 5.17
C PHE A 49 3.05 16.80 6.30
N ASP A 50 1.76 16.70 6.04
CA ASP A 50 0.72 17.04 7.01
C ASP A 50 0.14 15.76 7.61
N SER A 51 -0.45 15.91 8.80
CA SER A 51 -1.19 14.83 9.46
C SER A 51 -2.27 14.28 8.53
N SER A 52 -2.35 12.96 8.42
CA SER A 52 -3.31 12.28 7.56
C SER A 52 -4.76 12.62 7.92
N LEU A 53 -5.58 12.91 6.91
CA LEU A 53 -7.05 12.88 6.99
C LEU A 53 -7.53 11.43 6.81
N ALA A 54 -7.07 10.49 7.65
CA ALA A 54 -7.49 9.08 7.62
C ALA A 54 -6.93 8.30 8.83
N TYR A 55 -7.21 6.99 8.87
CA TYR A 55 -6.68 6.04 9.84
C TYR A 55 -5.19 5.67 9.62
N TYR A 56 -4.42 6.38 8.79
CA TYR A 56 -3.01 6.06 8.57
C TYR A 56 -2.14 6.55 9.75
N PRO A 57 -1.27 5.70 10.35
CA PRO A 57 -0.46 6.06 11.51
C PRO A 57 0.80 6.85 11.10
N GLY A 58 0.61 8.01 10.46
CA GLY A 58 1.70 8.85 9.96
C GLY A 58 1.25 10.08 9.16
N LEU A 59 2.15 10.57 8.30
CA LEU A 59 1.97 11.82 7.54
C LEU A 59 1.90 11.54 6.03
N HIS A 60 1.24 12.45 5.29
CA HIS A 60 1.16 12.39 3.83
C HIS A 60 1.63 13.68 3.17
N SER A 61 2.15 13.54 1.95
CA SER A 61 2.45 14.65 1.05
C SER A 61 1.80 14.41 -0.31
N THR A 62 1.16 15.45 -0.86
CA THR A 62 0.43 15.34 -2.12
C THR A 62 1.39 15.33 -3.31
N ILE A 63 0.99 14.63 -4.37
CA ILE A 63 1.68 14.66 -5.66
C ILE A 63 0.74 15.37 -6.65
N PRO A 64 1.20 16.40 -7.39
CA PRO A 64 0.38 17.03 -8.41
C PRO A 64 -0.11 15.97 -9.43
N PRO A 65 -1.43 15.76 -9.61
CA PRO A 65 -1.93 14.65 -10.43
C PRO A 65 -1.37 14.63 -11.86
N GLN A 66 -1.16 15.82 -12.46
CA GLN A 66 -0.58 15.98 -13.79
C GLN A 66 0.86 15.46 -13.92
N ALA A 67 1.60 15.34 -12.81
CA ALA A 67 2.94 14.76 -12.83
C ALA A 67 2.90 13.23 -13.01
N LEU A 68 1.76 12.60 -12.72
CA LEU A 68 1.57 11.15 -12.70
C LEU A 68 0.73 10.63 -13.87
N THR A 69 0.08 11.49 -14.67
CA THR A 69 -0.74 11.05 -15.80
C THR A 69 -0.03 10.05 -16.72
N PRO A 70 1.22 10.29 -17.18
CA PRO A 70 1.92 9.32 -18.03
C PRO A 70 2.22 8.00 -17.32
N LEU A 71 2.51 8.05 -16.01
CA LEU A 71 2.72 6.87 -15.18
C LEU A 71 1.42 6.04 -15.08
N PHE A 72 0.30 6.70 -14.79
CA PHE A 72 -1.00 6.05 -14.66
C PHE A 72 -1.49 5.44 -15.98
N GLU A 73 -1.24 6.09 -17.11
CA GLU A 73 -1.51 5.48 -18.43
C GLU A 73 -0.71 4.19 -18.66
N GLN A 74 0.58 4.18 -18.27
CA GLN A 74 1.44 3.00 -18.39
C GLN A 74 0.97 1.88 -17.46
N LEU A 75 0.64 2.21 -16.21
CA LEU A 75 0.11 1.24 -15.25
C LEU A 75 -1.27 0.71 -15.66
N GLY A 76 -2.15 1.54 -16.22
CA GLY A 76 -3.43 1.12 -16.77
C GLY A 76 -3.28 0.12 -17.90
N ARG A 77 -2.33 0.34 -18.82
CA ARG A 77 -1.99 -0.65 -19.87
C ARG A 77 -1.42 -1.94 -19.30
N LEU A 78 -0.54 -1.84 -18.31
CA LEU A 78 0.05 -3.01 -17.66
C LEU A 78 -1.02 -3.86 -16.99
N LEU A 79 -1.85 -3.26 -16.13
CA LEU A 79 -2.95 -3.94 -15.45
C LEU A 79 -3.98 -4.49 -16.44
N GLY A 80 -4.24 -3.77 -17.55
CA GLY A 80 -5.07 -4.26 -18.65
C GLY A 80 -4.54 -5.55 -19.29
N ALA A 81 -3.21 -5.65 -19.49
CA ALA A 81 -2.58 -6.86 -19.98
C ALA A 81 -2.65 -8.04 -18.97
N LEU A 82 -2.86 -7.74 -17.68
CA LEU A 82 -3.07 -8.72 -16.61
C LEU A 82 -4.55 -9.03 -16.36
N GLY A 83 -5.47 -8.45 -17.15
CA GLY A 83 -6.90 -8.72 -17.09
C GLY A 83 -7.75 -7.65 -16.38
N THR A 84 -7.15 -6.61 -15.81
CA THR A 84 -7.87 -5.47 -15.23
C THR A 84 -8.04 -4.36 -16.26
N THR A 85 -9.08 -4.48 -17.10
CA THR A 85 -9.33 -3.57 -18.22
C THR A 85 -10.14 -2.33 -17.84
N GLY A 86 -10.15 -1.31 -18.71
CA GLY A 86 -10.98 -0.10 -18.53
C GLY A 86 -10.39 0.96 -17.61
N LEU A 87 -9.12 0.82 -17.23
CA LEU A 87 -8.43 1.78 -16.38
C LEU A 87 -7.89 2.96 -17.19
N ALA A 88 -8.30 4.15 -16.77
CA ALA A 88 -7.79 5.43 -17.22
C ALA A 88 -7.16 6.22 -16.04
N PRO A 89 -6.30 7.24 -16.29
CA PRO A 89 -5.56 7.93 -15.24
C PRO A 89 -6.37 8.45 -14.04
N GLU A 90 -7.62 8.86 -14.27
CA GLU A 90 -8.55 9.34 -13.24
C GLU A 90 -8.96 8.27 -12.21
N HIS A 91 -8.77 7.00 -12.52
CA HIS A 91 -9.01 5.89 -11.59
C HIS A 91 -7.85 5.72 -10.60
N PHE A 92 -6.69 6.32 -10.87
CA PHE A 92 -5.52 6.22 -10.04
C PHE A 92 -5.41 7.41 -9.10
N THR A 93 -4.98 7.12 -7.87
CA THR A 93 -4.58 8.15 -6.91
C THR A 93 -3.25 7.78 -6.28
N SER A 94 -2.42 8.78 -5.97
CA SER A 94 -1.11 8.53 -5.37
C SER A 94 -0.70 9.71 -4.50
N ASP A 95 -0.02 9.39 -3.41
CA ASP A 95 0.61 10.33 -2.50
C ASP A 95 1.91 9.73 -1.95
N PHE A 96 2.71 10.56 -1.29
CA PHE A 96 3.77 10.06 -0.43
C PHE A 96 3.24 9.87 0.98
N SER A 97 3.75 8.86 1.67
CA SER A 97 3.45 8.59 3.06
C SER A 97 4.71 8.29 3.85
N ILE A 98 4.75 8.74 5.09
CA ILE A 98 5.76 8.37 6.08
C ILE A 98 5.08 7.85 7.34
N VAL A 99 5.57 6.74 7.88
CA VAL A 99 5.06 6.22 9.16
C VAL A 99 5.84 6.89 10.30
N THR A 100 5.13 7.55 11.20
CA THR A 100 5.73 8.33 12.30
C THR A 100 5.11 8.06 13.67
N THR A 101 3.95 7.40 13.73
CA THR A 101 3.24 7.11 14.98
C THR A 101 3.78 5.83 15.62
N PRO A 102 4.33 5.88 16.85
CA PRO A 102 4.72 4.67 17.56
C PRO A 102 3.53 3.76 17.90
N ALA A 103 3.79 2.46 18.04
CA ALA A 103 2.75 1.47 18.35
C ALA A 103 1.95 1.78 19.62
N SER A 104 2.60 2.42 20.61
CA SER A 104 1.96 2.85 21.86
C SER A 104 0.94 3.99 21.69
N GLU A 105 1.02 4.73 20.58
CA GLU A 105 0.17 5.90 20.29
C GLU A 105 -0.86 5.62 19.18
N MET A 106 -0.81 4.44 18.57
CA MET A 106 -1.77 4.02 17.55
C MET A 106 -3.16 3.78 18.15
N LEU A 107 -4.19 4.17 17.39
CA LEU A 107 -5.57 3.78 17.65
C LEU A 107 -5.73 2.26 17.45
N ALA A 108 -6.68 1.66 18.15
CA ALA A 108 -6.88 0.20 18.13
C ALA A 108 -7.10 -0.36 16.72
N ASN A 109 -7.88 0.34 15.88
CA ASN A 109 -8.13 -0.07 14.50
C ASN A 109 -6.95 0.12 13.55
N GLN A 110 -5.87 0.79 13.98
CA GLN A 110 -4.62 0.90 13.20
C GLN A 110 -3.69 -0.29 13.42
N LYS A 111 -3.89 -1.05 14.51
CA LYS A 111 -2.99 -2.15 14.91
C LYS A 111 -3.28 -3.46 14.19
N HIS A 112 -4.55 -3.68 13.83
CA HIS A 112 -4.94 -4.83 13.02
C HIS A 112 -4.51 -4.65 11.55
N PRO A 113 -4.21 -5.75 10.83
CA PRO A 113 -4.24 -5.74 9.38
C PRO A 113 -5.56 -5.16 8.86
N HIS A 114 -5.48 -4.38 7.79
CA HIS A 114 -6.62 -3.66 7.23
C HIS A 114 -6.79 -3.98 5.75
N ILE A 115 -7.91 -3.51 5.20
CA ILE A 115 -8.17 -3.44 3.77
C ILE A 115 -8.38 -1.96 3.39
N ASP A 116 -8.11 -1.61 2.14
CA ASP A 116 -8.32 -0.25 1.62
C ASP A 116 -9.73 -0.05 1.05
N GLY A 117 -10.42 -1.13 0.68
CA GLY A 117 -11.73 -1.06 0.01
C GLY A 117 -11.64 -0.55 -1.44
N LEU A 118 -10.48 -0.73 -2.07
CA LEU A 118 -10.16 -0.28 -3.43
C LEU A 118 -9.88 -1.48 -4.33
N LEU A 119 -9.86 -1.26 -5.66
CA LEU A 119 -9.62 -2.35 -6.61
C LEU A 119 -8.20 -2.90 -6.47
N VAL A 120 -7.21 -2.00 -6.42
CA VAL A 120 -5.81 -2.33 -6.21
C VAL A 120 -5.19 -1.34 -5.25
N ALA A 121 -4.37 -1.85 -4.34
CA ALA A 121 -3.46 -1.08 -3.51
C ALA A 121 -2.01 -1.37 -3.94
N GLY A 122 -1.16 -0.36 -3.85
CA GLY A 122 0.22 -0.45 -4.26
C GLY A 122 1.13 0.45 -3.45
N VAL A 123 2.37 -0.01 -3.28
CA VAL A 123 3.40 0.66 -2.48
C VAL A 123 4.70 0.65 -3.25
N ILE A 124 5.29 1.82 -3.46
CA ILE A 124 6.66 1.97 -3.92
C ILE A 124 7.55 2.32 -2.73
N TYR A 125 8.58 1.51 -2.48
CA TYR A 125 9.51 1.74 -1.38
C TYR A 125 10.63 2.72 -1.79
N LEU A 126 10.75 3.83 -1.07
CA LEU A 126 11.66 4.94 -1.40
C LEU A 126 12.77 5.14 -0.34
N ASN A 127 13.01 4.13 0.51
CA ASN A 127 14.11 4.13 1.46
C ASN A 127 15.29 3.26 0.96
N PRO A 128 16.49 3.84 0.74
CA PRO A 128 17.65 3.06 0.29
C PRO A 128 18.26 2.17 1.39
N HIS A 129 17.97 2.43 2.66
CA HIS A 129 18.62 1.78 3.80
C HIS A 129 17.61 1.25 4.84
N LEU A 130 16.35 1.09 4.45
CA LEU A 130 15.29 0.60 5.33
C LEU A 130 14.41 -0.39 4.58
N GLU A 131 14.63 -1.68 4.84
CA GLU A 131 13.95 -2.79 4.16
C GLU A 131 12.65 -3.17 4.85
N ILE A 132 11.75 -2.21 5.03
CA ILE A 132 10.45 -2.44 5.68
C ILE A 132 9.36 -2.63 4.62
N GLY A 133 8.94 -3.88 4.49
CA GLY A 133 7.99 -4.34 3.49
C GLY A 133 6.52 -4.16 3.85
N THR A 134 5.70 -5.03 3.25
CA THR A 134 4.26 -5.15 3.49
C THR A 134 3.93 -6.62 3.69
N CYS A 135 3.19 -6.93 4.75
CA CYS A 135 2.74 -8.28 5.07
C CYS A 135 1.29 -8.48 4.64
N LEU A 136 0.97 -9.65 4.09
CA LEU A 136 -0.39 -10.11 3.80
C LEU A 136 -0.81 -11.15 4.83
N PHE A 137 -2.09 -11.13 5.23
CA PHE A 137 -2.61 -11.96 6.31
C PHE A 137 -3.91 -12.67 5.94
N ARG A 138 -4.18 -13.77 6.66
CA ARG A 138 -5.51 -14.38 6.81
C ARG A 138 -6.04 -14.05 8.21
N HIS A 139 -7.28 -13.60 8.27
CA HIS A 139 -8.01 -13.48 9.52
C HIS A 139 -8.53 -14.86 9.93
N LEU A 140 -7.97 -15.43 11.00
CA LEU A 140 -8.28 -16.80 11.45
C LEU A 140 -9.75 -17.00 11.85
N PRO A 141 -10.41 -16.07 12.58
CA PRO A 141 -11.81 -16.24 12.97
C PRO A 141 -12.79 -16.36 11.80
N THR A 142 -12.56 -15.64 10.70
CA THR A 142 -13.40 -15.72 9.49
C THR A 142 -12.83 -16.67 8.45
N GLY A 143 -11.56 -17.07 8.60
CA GLY A 143 -10.82 -17.88 7.64
C GLY A 143 -10.36 -17.13 6.38
N LYS A 144 -10.62 -15.82 6.26
CA LYS A 144 -10.49 -15.05 5.00
C LYS A 144 -9.18 -14.29 4.89
N ALA A 145 -8.57 -14.27 3.70
CA ALA A 145 -7.44 -13.40 3.38
C ALA A 145 -7.87 -12.10 2.65
N MET A 146 -9.03 -12.13 2.01
CA MET A 146 -9.64 -11.01 1.28
C MET A 146 -11.12 -10.91 1.64
N LEU A 147 -11.67 -9.69 1.62
CA LEU A 147 -13.12 -9.46 1.74
C LEU A 147 -13.70 -9.11 0.36
N ARG A 148 -14.43 -10.04 -0.25
CA ARG A 148 -14.83 -9.98 -1.65
C ARG A 148 -16.18 -9.31 -1.88
N ASP A 149 -17.04 -9.31 -0.87
CA ASP A 149 -18.39 -8.76 -0.96
C ASP A 149 -18.85 -8.14 0.37
N GLN A 150 -20.05 -7.55 0.35
CA GLN A 150 -20.62 -6.87 1.51
C GLN A 150 -20.89 -7.82 2.69
N ALA A 151 -21.26 -9.07 2.43
CA ALA A 151 -21.52 -10.03 3.51
C ALA A 151 -20.24 -10.36 4.28
N GLU A 152 -19.12 -10.54 3.57
CA GLU A 152 -17.82 -10.75 4.21
C GLU A 152 -17.33 -9.51 4.96
N MET A 153 -17.59 -8.30 4.44
CA MET A 153 -17.31 -7.05 5.15
C MET A 153 -18.15 -6.89 6.41
N ASP A 154 -19.43 -7.25 6.36
CA ASP A 154 -20.34 -7.18 7.51
C ASP A 154 -19.97 -8.22 8.59
N GLU A 155 -19.58 -9.43 8.18
CA GLU A 155 -19.08 -10.49 9.06
C GLU A 155 -17.81 -10.04 9.80
N TYR A 156 -16.80 -9.56 9.06
CA TYR A 156 -15.57 -9.06 9.68
C TYR A 156 -15.83 -7.83 10.56
N GLY A 157 -16.71 -6.91 10.10
CA GLY A 157 -17.09 -5.73 10.86
C GLY A 157 -17.80 -6.08 12.17
N ALA A 158 -18.65 -7.12 12.18
CA ALA A 158 -19.27 -7.63 13.41
C ALA A 158 -18.21 -8.21 14.36
N TRP A 159 -17.31 -9.03 13.83
CA TRP A 159 -16.22 -9.59 14.63
C TRP A 159 -15.35 -8.48 15.27
N LEU A 160 -14.98 -7.45 14.50
CA LEU A 160 -14.14 -6.35 14.97
C LEU A 160 -14.84 -5.53 16.08
N ARG A 161 -16.16 -5.32 15.98
CA ARG A 161 -16.94 -4.64 17.03
C ARG A 161 -16.94 -5.40 18.35
N ASP A 162 -17.07 -6.73 18.28
CA ASP A 162 -17.23 -7.57 19.46
C ASP A 162 -15.88 -7.95 20.09
N HIS A 163 -14.83 -8.10 19.28
CA HIS A 163 -13.54 -8.68 19.71
C HIS A 163 -12.32 -7.79 19.46
N GLY A 164 -12.39 -6.81 18.56
CA GLY A 164 -11.23 -6.08 18.06
C GLY A 164 -10.41 -5.39 19.16
N ALA A 165 -11.07 -4.70 20.09
CA ALA A 165 -10.37 -4.01 21.18
C ALA A 165 -9.58 -4.96 22.10
N ALA A 166 -10.08 -6.17 22.32
CA ALA A 166 -9.46 -7.17 23.20
C ALA A 166 -8.41 -8.04 22.49
N THR A 167 -8.35 -7.98 21.16
CA THR A 167 -7.53 -8.86 20.32
C THR A 167 -6.52 -8.09 19.45
N GLN A 168 -6.42 -6.77 19.65
CA GLN A 168 -5.43 -5.96 18.97
C GLN A 168 -4.00 -6.44 19.27
N PRO A 169 -3.11 -6.46 18.28
CA PRO A 169 -1.69 -6.68 18.54
C PRO A 169 -1.11 -5.55 19.40
N ASP A 170 -0.07 -5.85 20.18
CA ASP A 170 0.63 -4.82 20.98
C ASP A 170 1.37 -3.81 20.08
N THR A 171 1.89 -4.31 18.96
CA THR A 171 2.62 -3.58 17.91
C THR A 171 1.74 -3.38 16.67
N TYR A 172 2.31 -2.92 15.55
CA TYR A 172 1.70 -3.25 14.27
C TYR A 172 1.68 -4.78 14.08
N ALA A 173 0.66 -5.29 13.40
CA ALA A 173 0.58 -6.70 13.03
C ALA A 173 1.69 -7.05 12.04
N ILE A 174 2.61 -7.93 12.44
CA ILE A 174 3.73 -8.38 11.59
C ILE A 174 3.96 -9.89 11.60
N GLU A 175 3.35 -10.61 12.54
CA GLU A 175 3.57 -12.04 12.77
C GLU A 175 2.24 -12.76 12.90
N GLN A 176 2.31 -14.09 12.84
CA GLN A 176 1.15 -14.91 13.15
C GLN A 176 0.86 -14.87 14.65
N ASP A 177 -0.41 -14.75 15.00
CA ASP A 177 -0.95 -14.89 16.34
C ASP A 177 -2.23 -15.75 16.33
N GLY A 178 -3.03 -15.70 17.41
CA GLY A 178 -4.29 -16.45 17.50
C GLY A 178 -5.43 -15.87 16.64
N ILE A 179 -5.22 -14.73 15.98
CA ILE A 179 -6.20 -13.96 15.21
C ILE A 179 -5.78 -13.82 13.75
N TRP A 180 -4.49 -13.68 13.48
CA TRP A 180 -3.92 -13.43 12.17
C TRP A 180 -2.88 -14.48 11.84
N GLU A 181 -2.96 -15.05 10.64
CA GLU A 181 -1.91 -15.86 10.04
C GLU A 181 -1.21 -15.01 8.98
N ARG A 182 0.11 -14.84 9.09
CA ARG A 182 0.88 -14.16 8.04
C ARG A 182 1.08 -15.09 6.86
N LEU A 183 0.53 -14.73 5.71
CA LEU A 183 0.60 -15.52 4.48
C LEU A 183 1.87 -15.23 3.69
N HIS A 184 2.31 -13.98 3.67
CA HIS A 184 3.45 -13.55 2.87
C HIS A 184 4.00 -12.20 3.35
N THR A 185 5.27 -11.96 3.06
CA THR A 185 5.95 -10.68 3.26
C THR A 185 6.55 -10.23 1.93
N MET A 186 6.00 -9.14 1.40
CA MET A 186 6.58 -8.43 0.27
C MET A 186 7.74 -7.58 0.78
N ALA A 187 8.98 -7.96 0.44
CA ALA A 187 10.16 -7.27 0.93
C ALA A 187 10.22 -5.81 0.44
N GLY A 188 10.52 -4.89 1.37
CA GLY A 188 10.58 -3.45 1.17
C GLY A 188 11.85 -2.97 0.46
N CYS A 189 12.17 -3.56 -0.70
CA CYS A 189 13.37 -3.22 -1.45
C CYS A 189 13.27 -1.83 -2.09
N TYR A 190 14.34 -1.02 -1.99
CA TYR A 190 14.36 0.31 -2.60
C TYR A 190 14.05 0.26 -4.10
N ASN A 191 13.18 1.17 -4.56
CA ASN A 191 12.72 1.26 -5.95
C ASN A 191 11.96 0.00 -6.45
N ARG A 192 11.32 -0.74 -5.54
CA ARG A 192 10.34 -1.77 -5.88
C ARG A 192 8.94 -1.21 -5.71
N LEU A 193 8.09 -1.47 -6.70
CA LEU A 193 6.64 -1.40 -6.58
C LEU A 193 6.11 -2.79 -6.23
N VAL A 194 5.16 -2.85 -5.30
CA VAL A 194 4.28 -4.00 -5.09
C VAL A 194 2.84 -3.56 -5.25
N MET A 195 2.01 -4.38 -5.90
CA MET A 195 0.57 -4.17 -6.06
C MET A 195 -0.19 -5.45 -5.72
N TYR A 196 -1.30 -5.31 -5.01
CA TYR A 196 -2.16 -6.40 -4.56
C TYR A 196 -3.63 -5.93 -4.50
N PRO A 197 -4.62 -6.85 -4.47
CA PRO A 197 -6.02 -6.49 -4.34
C PRO A 197 -6.24 -5.58 -3.12
N GLY A 198 -6.92 -4.44 -3.31
CA GLY A 198 -7.16 -3.48 -2.22
C GLY A 198 -8.12 -4.00 -1.14
N ASN A 199 -8.68 -5.19 -1.33
CA ASN A 199 -9.50 -5.90 -0.36
C ASN A 199 -8.76 -7.05 0.36
N ALA A 200 -7.44 -7.19 0.17
CA ALA A 200 -6.61 -8.14 0.90
C ALA A 200 -6.15 -7.56 2.24
N PHE A 201 -6.23 -8.38 3.30
CA PHE A 201 -5.76 -7.97 4.62
C PHE A 201 -4.24 -7.79 4.62
N HIS A 202 -3.79 -6.60 5.01
CA HIS A 202 -2.39 -6.27 4.99
C HIS A 202 -1.98 -5.32 6.12
N SER A 203 -0.69 -5.35 6.43
CA SER A 203 -0.05 -4.45 7.40
C SER A 203 1.38 -4.14 6.95
N ILE A 204 1.93 -3.06 7.49
CA ILE A 204 3.36 -2.76 7.38
C ILE A 204 4.19 -3.84 8.10
N ASP A 205 5.32 -4.25 7.52
CA ASP A 205 6.24 -5.20 8.14
C ASP A 205 7.18 -4.53 9.16
N MET A 206 6.61 -3.85 10.16
CA MET A 206 7.35 -3.07 11.14
C MET A 206 6.74 -3.15 12.53
N ARG A 207 7.48 -3.62 13.54
CA ARG A 207 6.96 -3.65 14.93
C ARG A 207 6.69 -2.27 15.51
N ASP A 208 7.59 -1.33 15.28
CA ASP A 208 7.48 0.02 15.82
C ASP A 208 8.31 0.99 14.97
N VAL A 209 7.99 2.28 15.04
CA VAL A 209 8.78 3.31 14.39
C VAL A 209 10.15 3.44 15.06
N GLN A 210 11.18 3.75 14.27
CA GLN A 210 12.50 4.03 14.85
C GLN A 210 12.43 5.25 15.78
N ARG A 211 13.04 5.13 16.96
CA ARG A 211 13.22 6.26 17.88
C ARG A 211 14.04 7.35 17.19
N ASN A 212 13.61 8.60 17.33
CA ASN A 212 14.26 9.78 16.74
C ASN A 212 14.40 9.72 15.20
N HIS A 213 13.44 9.11 14.51
CA HIS A 213 13.42 9.15 13.05
C HIS A 213 13.32 10.59 12.54
N THR A 214 13.89 10.81 11.37
CA THR A 214 13.76 12.06 10.59
C THR A 214 12.96 11.77 9.34
N MET A 215 12.58 12.80 8.58
CA MET A 215 12.01 12.62 7.24
C MET A 215 12.86 11.72 6.33
N GLU A 216 14.19 11.79 6.48
CA GLU A 216 15.15 11.04 5.68
C GLU A 216 15.20 9.55 6.07
N THR A 217 14.97 9.23 7.34
CA THR A 217 15.15 7.87 7.90
C THR A 217 13.82 7.17 8.20
N ALA A 218 12.70 7.89 8.26
CA ALA A 218 11.37 7.32 8.37
C ALA A 218 11.04 6.50 7.12
N ARG A 219 10.17 5.49 7.27
CA ARG A 219 9.72 4.69 6.12
C ARG A 219 8.89 5.54 5.17
N LEU A 220 9.51 5.99 4.09
CA LEU A 220 8.95 6.79 3.02
C LEU A 220 8.51 5.87 1.89
N THR A 221 7.23 5.94 1.58
CA THR A 221 6.65 5.21 0.45
C THR A 221 5.84 6.14 -0.43
N GLN A 222 5.76 5.83 -1.71
CA GLN A 222 4.68 6.35 -2.56
C GLN A 222 3.57 5.31 -2.57
N ARG A 223 2.37 5.72 -2.16
CA ARG A 223 1.18 4.87 -2.24
C ARG A 223 0.53 5.05 -3.59
N LEU A 224 -0.05 3.98 -4.12
CA LEU A 224 -0.79 4.00 -5.37
C LEU A 224 -2.06 3.20 -5.19
N PHE A 225 -3.20 3.81 -5.50
CA PHE A 225 -4.49 3.14 -5.41
C PHE A 225 -5.24 3.23 -6.73
N VAL A 226 -5.96 2.17 -7.04
CA VAL A 226 -6.87 2.11 -8.19
C VAL A 226 -8.28 1.97 -7.67
N LYS A 227 -9.14 2.92 -8.03
CA LYS A 227 -10.57 2.86 -7.77
C LYS A 227 -11.24 1.96 -8.80
N PRO A 228 -12.33 1.25 -8.45
CA PRO A 228 -13.13 0.59 -9.46
C PRO A 228 -13.63 1.62 -10.48
N PRO A 229 -13.68 1.28 -11.78
CA PRO A 229 -14.37 2.11 -12.75
C PRO A 229 -15.80 2.34 -12.27
N VAL A 230 -16.26 3.59 -12.30
CA VAL A 230 -17.68 3.85 -12.02
C VAL A 230 -18.47 3.08 -13.07
N ALA A 231 -19.37 2.20 -12.64
CA ALA A 231 -20.31 1.57 -13.55
C ALA A 231 -21.09 2.70 -14.21
N VAL A 232 -20.92 2.88 -15.52
CA VAL A 232 -21.84 3.70 -16.29
C VAL A 232 -23.17 2.96 -16.21
N GLU A 233 -24.10 3.47 -15.38
CA GLU A 233 -25.48 3.02 -15.45
C GLU A 233 -25.94 3.20 -16.90
N ALA A 234 -26.24 2.07 -17.55
CA ALA A 234 -26.77 2.02 -18.91
C ALA A 234 -28.28 2.29 -18.90
#